data_AF-A0A9E4GEJ2-F1
#
_entry.id   AF-A0A9E4GEJ2-F1
#
_cell.length_a   1.000
_cell.length_b   1.000
_cell.length_c   1.000
_cell.angle_alpha   90.00
_cell.angle_beta   90.00
_cell.angle_gamma   90.00
#
_symmetry.space_group_name_H-M   'P 1'
#
loop_
_entity.id
_entity.type
_entity.pdbx_description
1 polymer ?
#
loop_
_entity_poly.entity_id
_entity_poly.type
_entity_poly.pdbx_seq_one_letter_code
_entity_poly.pdbx_strand_id
1 'polypeptide(L)'
;MSDQDAFDRILASLHDAMLDDTLWPATSALIDEACGAKGNALLVGEGPKHAIQDHFVGLSYRGQRRADWEREYLEIYLPIAEHAPRFRQLPDSHLVHITDLYTAQELQTSPTYNEALSKGDAQDGLTVRLDGPGGSIISWSPLDPVTPGG
;
A
#
# COMPACT_ATOMS: atom_id res chain seq x y z
N MET A 1 11.90 -6.12 -22.05
CA MET A 1 10.49 -5.78 -22.36
C MET A 1 10.42 -4.27 -22.39
N SER A 2 9.65 -3.66 -23.30
CA SER A 2 9.50 -2.20 -23.26
C SER A 2 8.54 -1.80 -22.14
N ASP A 3 8.68 -0.58 -21.63
CA ASP A 3 7.76 -0.05 -20.61
C ASP A 3 6.30 -0.02 -21.12
N GLN A 4 6.13 0.19 -22.44
CA GLN A 4 4.83 0.15 -23.09
C GLN A 4 4.21 -1.26 -23.05
N ASP A 5 4.99 -2.30 -23.37
CA ASP A 5 4.49 -3.68 -23.30
C ASP A 5 4.09 -4.07 -21.86
N ALA A 6 4.86 -3.60 -20.87
CA ALA A 6 4.55 -3.83 -19.46
C ALA A 6 3.23 -3.15 -19.06
N PHE A 7 3.06 -1.88 -19.45
CA PHE A 7 1.86 -1.10 -19.20
C PHE A 7 0.62 -1.75 -19.82
N ASP A 8 0.67 -2.12 -21.09
CA ASP A 8 -0.47 -2.73 -21.80
C ASP A 8 -0.89 -4.07 -21.18
N ARG A 9 0.09 -4.88 -20.73
CA ARG A 9 -0.17 -6.14 -20.00
C ARG A 9 -0.83 -5.90 -18.65
N ILE A 10 -0.35 -4.93 -17.88
CA ILE A 10 -0.94 -4.56 -16.58
C ILE A 10 -2.38 -4.08 -16.78
N LEU A 11 -2.61 -3.21 -17.76
CA LEU A 11 -3.94 -2.68 -18.05
C LEU A 11 -4.93 -3.80 -18.42
N ALA A 12 -4.52 -4.72 -19.31
CA ALA A 12 -5.34 -5.88 -19.65
C ALA A 12 -5.66 -6.74 -18.42
N SER A 13 -4.64 -7.03 -17.59
CA SER A 13 -4.80 -7.82 -16.37
C SER A 13 -5.74 -7.16 -15.35
N LEU A 14 -5.69 -5.83 -15.22
CA LEU A 14 -6.62 -5.07 -14.38
C LEU A 14 -8.06 -5.18 -14.85
N HIS A 15 -8.30 -5.15 -16.17
CA HIS A 15 -9.65 -5.35 -16.72
C HIS A 15 -10.22 -6.73 -16.39
N ASP A 16 -9.38 -7.78 -16.47
CA ASP A 16 -9.79 -9.13 -16.12
C ASP A 16 -10.03 -9.28 -14.61
N ALA A 17 -9.12 -8.76 -13.78
CA ALA A 17 -9.24 -8.83 -12.31
C ALA A 17 -10.41 -8.02 -11.75
N MET A 18 -10.84 -6.96 -12.45
CA MET A 18 -12.07 -6.24 -12.10
C MET A 18 -13.32 -7.14 -12.20
N LEU A 19 -13.29 -8.18 -13.05
CA LEU A 19 -14.40 -9.11 -13.27
C LEU A 19 -14.27 -10.41 -12.46
N ASP A 20 -13.05 -10.80 -12.12
CA ASP A 20 -12.74 -12.00 -11.34
C ASP A 20 -11.69 -11.72 -10.27
N ASP A 21 -12.13 -11.68 -9.01
CA ASP A 21 -11.31 -11.34 -7.85
C ASP A 21 -10.13 -12.32 -7.65
N THR A 22 -10.23 -13.54 -8.19
CA THR A 22 -9.16 -14.55 -8.10
C THR A 22 -7.92 -14.18 -8.93
N LEU A 23 -8.05 -13.21 -9.85
CA LEU A 23 -6.96 -12.74 -10.70
C LEU A 23 -6.16 -11.57 -10.10
N TRP A 24 -6.61 -11.00 -8.98
CA TRP A 24 -5.88 -9.91 -8.31
C TRP A 24 -4.45 -10.26 -7.89
N PRO A 25 -4.15 -11.44 -7.31
CA PRO A 25 -2.78 -11.78 -6.94
C PRO A 25 -1.82 -11.79 -8.15
N ALA A 26 -2.27 -12.34 -9.29
CA ALA A 26 -1.49 -12.36 -10.52
C ALA A 26 -1.31 -10.95 -11.11
N THR A 27 -2.37 -10.14 -11.10
CA THR A 27 -2.34 -8.74 -11.55
C THR A 27 -1.41 -7.89 -10.70
N SER A 28 -1.49 -8.04 -9.37
CA SER A 28 -0.59 -7.42 -8.41
C SER A 28 0.87 -7.78 -8.70
N ALA A 29 1.16 -9.05 -8.99
CA ALA A 29 2.53 -9.49 -9.29
C ALA A 29 3.13 -8.78 -10.51
N LEU A 30 2.31 -8.50 -11.54
CA LEU A 30 2.75 -7.76 -12.73
C LEU A 30 3.09 -6.30 -12.38
N ILE A 31 2.28 -5.68 -11.52
CA ILE A 31 2.51 -4.32 -11.02
C ILE A 31 3.79 -4.28 -10.18
N ASP A 32 3.96 -5.22 -9.25
CA ASP A 32 5.12 -5.34 -8.39
C ASP A 32 6.40 -5.49 -9.22
N GLU A 33 6.38 -6.34 -10.24
CA GLU A 33 7.49 -6.54 -11.18
C GLU A 33 7.84 -5.25 -11.92
N ALA A 34 6.84 -4.54 -12.46
CA ALA A 34 7.05 -3.30 -13.19
C ALA A 34 7.57 -2.16 -12.30
N CYS A 35 7.15 -2.13 -11.03
CA CYS A 35 7.63 -1.16 -10.04
C CYS A 35 8.96 -1.56 -9.39
N GLY A 36 9.46 -2.78 -9.61
CA GLY A 36 10.61 -3.32 -8.89
C GLY A 36 10.38 -3.44 -7.38
N ALA A 37 9.13 -3.65 -6.96
CA ALA A 37 8.71 -3.73 -5.56
C ALA A 37 8.52 -5.19 -5.12
N LYS A 38 8.64 -5.45 -3.82
CA LYS A 38 8.36 -6.79 -3.26
C LYS A 38 6.87 -7.11 -3.16
N GLY A 39 6.01 -6.11 -3.28
CA GLY A 39 4.57 -6.20 -3.16
C GLY A 39 3.92 -4.82 -3.22
N ASN A 40 2.61 -4.76 -2.98
CA ASN A 40 1.88 -3.52 -2.79
C ASN A 40 0.73 -3.69 -1.80
N ALA A 41 0.29 -2.56 -1.26
CA ALA A 41 -0.89 -2.45 -0.43
C ALA A 41 -1.83 -1.38 -0.98
N LEU A 42 -3.13 -1.64 -0.92
CA LEU A 42 -4.19 -0.71 -1.24
C LEU A 42 -5.12 -0.58 -0.04
N LEU A 43 -5.26 0.63 0.48
CA LEU A 43 -6.18 0.94 1.56
C LEU A 43 -7.18 1.99 1.07
N VAL A 44 -8.45 1.77 1.36
CA VAL A 44 -9.52 2.71 1.06
C VAL A 44 -10.29 2.98 2.34
N GLY A 45 -10.42 4.26 2.69
CA GLY A 45 -11.16 4.66 3.86
C GLY A 45 -11.77 6.04 3.74
N GLU A 46 -12.66 6.35 4.66
CA GLU A 46 -13.37 7.61 4.77
C GLU A 46 -13.23 8.20 6.17
N GLY A 47 -13.72 9.42 6.32
CA GLY A 47 -13.85 10.07 7.61
C GLY A 47 -12.68 10.97 7.99
N PRO A 48 -12.90 11.85 8.99
CA PRO A 48 -11.90 12.80 9.44
C PRO A 48 -10.78 12.09 10.20
N LYS A 49 -9.67 12.81 10.42
CA LYS A 49 -8.42 12.39 11.07
C LYS A 49 -8.56 11.50 12.33
N HIS A 50 -9.65 11.60 13.08
CA HIS A 50 -9.88 10.90 14.35
C HIS A 50 -11.04 9.89 14.33
N ALA A 51 -11.70 9.71 13.19
CA ALA A 51 -12.85 8.81 13.03
C ALA A 51 -12.75 8.12 11.66
N ILE A 52 -11.60 7.48 11.45
CA ILE A 52 -11.31 6.77 10.23
C ILE A 52 -12.24 5.55 10.15
N GLN A 53 -12.94 5.42 9.03
CA GLN A 53 -13.65 4.22 8.66
C GLN A 53 -12.97 3.64 7.44
N ASP A 54 -12.15 2.60 7.63
CA ASP A 54 -11.53 1.91 6.50
C ASP A 54 -12.51 0.85 5.97
N HIS A 55 -12.74 0.93 4.66
CA HIS A 55 -13.69 0.09 3.94
C HIS A 55 -12.99 -1.11 3.32
N PHE A 56 -11.68 -0.99 3.06
CA PHE A 56 -10.91 -2.01 2.36
C PHE A 56 -9.42 -1.92 2.67
N VAL A 57 -8.80 -3.07 2.88
CA VAL A 57 -7.35 -3.27 2.82
C VAL A 57 -7.08 -4.49 1.95
N GLY A 58 -6.33 -4.29 0.88
CA GLY A 58 -5.77 -5.35 0.05
C GLY A 58 -4.27 -5.31 0.18
N LEU A 59 -3.65 -6.43 0.58
CA LEU A 59 -2.21 -6.52 0.67
C LEU A 59 -1.72 -7.73 -0.11
N SER A 60 -0.83 -7.47 -1.05
CA SER A 60 -0.17 -8.48 -1.84
C SER A 60 1.34 -8.39 -1.63
N TYR A 61 1.95 -9.51 -1.29
CA TYR A 61 3.39 -9.64 -1.11
C TYR A 61 3.89 -10.78 -1.98
N ARG A 62 4.82 -10.50 -2.89
CA ARG A 62 5.36 -11.44 -3.89
C ARG A 62 4.26 -12.16 -4.68
N GLY A 63 3.25 -11.41 -5.13
CA GLY A 63 2.13 -11.95 -5.90
C GLY A 63 1.15 -12.84 -5.12
N GLN A 64 1.22 -12.82 -3.78
CA GLN A 64 0.30 -13.57 -2.91
C GLN A 64 -0.45 -12.61 -1.99
N ARG A 65 -1.77 -12.80 -1.87
CA ARG A 65 -2.58 -12.03 -0.92
C ARG A 65 -2.26 -12.45 0.52
N ARG A 66 -2.11 -11.47 1.42
CA ARG A 66 -1.78 -11.67 2.84
C ARG A 66 -2.96 -11.30 3.74
N ALA A 67 -4.05 -12.05 3.61
CA ALA A 67 -5.28 -11.81 4.38
C ALA A 67 -5.09 -11.91 5.91
N ASP A 68 -4.11 -12.71 6.35
CA ASP A 68 -3.67 -12.79 7.73
C ASP A 68 -3.18 -11.42 8.23
N TRP A 69 -2.34 -10.77 7.43
CA TRP A 69 -1.73 -9.50 7.76
C TRP A 69 -2.67 -8.32 7.53
N GLU A 70 -3.53 -8.37 6.50
CA GLU A 70 -4.61 -7.38 6.28
C GLU A 70 -5.45 -7.22 7.56
N ARG A 71 -5.88 -8.34 8.15
CA ARG A 71 -6.67 -8.33 9.39
C ARG A 71 -5.88 -7.79 10.57
N GLU A 72 -4.65 -8.28 10.78
CA GLU A 72 -3.79 -7.82 11.87
C GLU A 72 -3.54 -6.31 11.79
N TYR A 73 -3.27 -5.81 10.59
CA TYR A 73 -3.06 -4.39 10.34
C TYR A 73 -4.29 -3.57 10.70
N LEU A 74 -5.46 -3.98 10.22
CA LEU A 74 -6.72 -3.29 10.48
C LEU A 74 -7.09 -3.27 11.97
N GLU A 75 -6.93 -4.39 12.66
CA GLU A 75 -7.41 -4.55 14.05
C GLU A 75 -6.42 -3.99 15.08
N ILE A 76 -5.11 -4.08 14.81
CA ILE A 76 -4.08 -3.76 15.80
C ILE A 76 -3.35 -2.46 15.47
N TYR A 77 -2.85 -2.33 14.24
CA TYR A 77 -1.87 -1.31 13.90
C TYR A 77 -2.49 -0.01 13.39
N LEU A 78 -3.53 -0.11 12.57
CA LEU A 78 -4.22 1.04 12.00
C LEU A 78 -4.80 1.98 13.06
N PRO A 79 -5.45 1.51 14.16
CA PRO A 79 -5.97 2.40 15.20
C PRO A 79 -4.90 3.24 15.91
N ILE A 80 -3.64 2.79 15.87
CA ILE A 80 -2.49 3.44 16.51
C ILE A 80 -1.50 4.05 15.49
N ALA A 81 -1.85 4.04 14.20
CA ALA A 81 -0.98 4.47 13.12
C ALA A 81 -0.71 5.98 13.17
N GLU A 82 0.50 6.34 13.62
CA GLU A 82 0.91 7.73 13.83
C GLU A 82 1.06 8.52 12.52
N HIS A 83 1.40 7.82 11.44
CA HIS A 83 1.56 8.38 10.10
C HIS A 83 0.23 8.71 9.42
N ALA A 84 -0.88 8.01 9.78
CA ALA A 84 -2.14 8.11 9.06
C ALA A 84 -2.71 9.55 9.02
N PRO A 85 -2.67 10.34 10.10
CA PRO A 85 -3.03 11.75 10.06
C PRO A 85 -2.20 12.62 9.10
N ARG A 86 -0.89 12.37 8.99
CA ARG A 86 0.01 13.16 8.14
C ARG A 86 -0.23 12.80 6.68
N PHE A 87 -0.37 11.51 6.40
CA PHE A 87 -0.71 11.01 5.07
C PHE A 87 -2.02 11.58 4.55
N ARG A 88 -3.09 11.58 5.37
CA ARG A 88 -4.40 12.12 4.98
C ARG A 88 -4.41 13.63 4.69
N GLN A 89 -3.41 14.37 5.16
CA GLN A 89 -3.26 15.81 4.91
C GLN A 89 -2.47 16.10 3.63
N LEU A 90 -1.90 15.09 2.99
CA LEU A 90 -1.19 15.27 1.73
C LEU A 90 -2.18 15.69 0.63
N PRO A 91 -1.72 16.50 -0.34
CA PRO A 91 -2.49 16.77 -1.56
C PRO A 91 -2.83 15.48 -2.32
N ASP A 92 -3.85 15.56 -3.16
CA ASP A 92 -4.12 14.51 -4.14
C ASP A 92 -2.91 14.21 -5.03
N SER A 93 -2.77 12.94 -5.40
CA SER A 93 -1.69 12.40 -6.23
C SER A 93 -0.28 12.64 -5.67
N HIS A 94 -0.15 12.95 -4.38
CA HIS A 94 1.16 13.18 -3.77
C HIS A 94 1.81 11.85 -3.38
N LEU A 95 2.97 11.58 -3.99
CA LEU A 95 3.84 10.45 -3.69
C LEU A 95 4.84 10.85 -2.60
N VAL A 96 4.96 10.03 -1.56
CA VAL A 96 5.87 10.27 -0.43
C VAL A 96 6.57 8.98 -0.01
N HIS A 97 7.77 9.12 0.54
CA HIS A 97 8.46 8.02 1.19
C HIS A 97 7.79 7.71 2.53
N ILE A 98 7.56 6.43 2.84
CA ILE A 98 6.87 6.05 4.07
C ILE A 98 7.61 6.56 5.31
N THR A 99 8.94 6.49 5.33
CA THR A 99 9.77 7.02 6.44
C THR A 99 9.54 8.51 6.71
N ASP A 100 9.27 9.31 5.68
CA ASP A 100 9.07 10.77 5.81
C ASP A 100 7.74 11.11 6.51
N LEU A 101 6.84 10.14 6.61
CA LEU A 101 5.61 10.26 7.36
C LEU A 101 5.79 10.04 8.87
N TYR A 102 7.00 9.75 9.34
CA TYR A 102 7.30 9.50 10.74
C TYR A 102 8.27 10.54 11.29
N THR A 103 8.10 10.90 12.55
CA THR A 103 9.10 11.70 13.27
C THR A 103 10.30 10.83 13.67
N ALA A 104 11.45 11.44 13.93
CA ALA A 104 12.64 10.72 14.39
C ALA A 104 12.41 9.87 15.66
N GLN A 105 11.52 10.31 16.55
CA GLN A 105 11.14 9.55 17.74
C GLN A 105 10.28 8.33 17.36
N GLU A 106 9.28 8.52 16.50
CA GLU A 106 8.40 7.43 16.07
C GLU A 106 9.16 6.38 15.25
N LEU A 107 10.16 6.76 14.47
CA LEU A 107 11.04 5.78 13.80
C LEU A 107 11.71 4.83 14.81
N GLN A 108 11.91 5.25 16.05
CA GLN A 108 12.51 4.41 17.11
C GLN A 108 11.47 3.66 17.93
N THR A 109 10.24 4.17 18.05
CA THR A 109 9.27 3.68 19.05
C THR A 109 7.93 3.22 18.49
N SER A 110 7.59 3.56 17.24
CA SER A 110 6.28 3.26 16.65
C SER A 110 6.13 1.76 16.44
N PRO A 111 5.12 1.11 17.03
CA PRO A 111 4.80 -0.29 16.74
C PRO A 111 4.36 -0.47 15.28
N THR A 112 3.64 0.51 14.73
CA THR A 112 3.24 0.52 13.33
C THR A 112 4.46 0.47 12.42
N TYR A 113 5.45 1.34 12.65
CA TYR A 113 6.65 1.38 11.82
C TYR A 113 7.56 0.17 12.03
N ASN A 114 7.88 -0.16 13.29
CA ASN A 114 8.94 -1.11 13.60
C ASN A 114 8.48 -2.57 13.59
N GLU A 115 7.18 -2.83 13.77
CA GLU A 115 6.63 -4.19 13.75
C GLU A 115 5.81 -4.42 12.49
N ALA A 116 4.77 -3.60 12.27
CA ALA A 116 3.83 -3.85 11.18
C ALA A 116 4.50 -3.69 9.81
N LEU A 117 5.11 -2.54 9.54
CA LEU A 117 5.73 -2.28 8.24
C LEU A 117 6.98 -3.14 8.01
N SER A 118 7.71 -3.48 9.07
CA SER A 118 8.83 -4.41 8.99
C SER A 118 8.40 -5.82 8.55
N LYS A 119 7.27 -6.33 9.04
CA LYS A 119 6.76 -7.69 8.73
C LYS A 119 6.50 -7.96 7.26
N GLY A 120 6.29 -6.94 6.43
CA GLY A 120 6.25 -7.17 4.99
C GLY A 120 6.96 -6.11 4.21
N ASP A 121 8.15 -5.75 4.70
CA ASP A 121 9.12 -4.96 3.96
C ASP A 121 8.47 -3.71 3.36
N ALA A 122 7.95 -2.82 4.20
CA ALA A 122 7.26 -1.60 3.76
C ALA A 122 7.88 -0.32 4.37
N GLN A 123 9.02 -0.43 5.05
CA GLN A 123 9.63 0.69 5.77
C GLN A 123 10.37 1.66 4.83
N ASP A 124 10.87 1.15 3.71
CA ASP A 124 11.57 1.86 2.61
C ASP A 124 10.68 1.97 1.36
N GLY A 125 9.38 1.77 1.54
CA GLY A 125 8.37 1.83 0.49
C GLY A 125 7.93 3.26 0.19
N LEU A 126 7.17 3.38 -0.90
CA LEU A 126 6.50 4.62 -1.28
C LEU A 126 5.01 4.48 -1.03
N THR A 127 4.33 5.61 -0.85
CA THR A 127 2.87 5.64 -0.81
C THR A 127 2.34 6.87 -1.53
N VAL A 128 1.29 6.68 -2.32
CA VAL A 128 0.56 7.76 -2.97
C VAL A 128 -0.82 7.93 -2.34
N ARG A 129 -1.13 9.18 -2.01
CA ARG A 129 -2.47 9.59 -1.57
C ARG A 129 -3.31 9.96 -2.78
N LEU A 130 -4.48 9.36 -2.91
CA LEU A 130 -5.44 9.65 -4.00
C LEU A 130 -6.81 10.00 -3.42
N ASP A 131 -7.48 10.98 -4.03
CA ASP A 131 -8.91 11.25 -3.84
C ASP A 131 -9.73 10.16 -4.50
N GLY A 132 -10.62 9.54 -3.72
CA GLY A 132 -11.57 8.55 -4.19
C GLY A 132 -13.00 9.08 -4.29
N PRO A 133 -13.92 8.32 -4.89
CA PRO A 133 -15.33 8.65 -4.96
C PRO A 133 -15.94 8.88 -3.57
N GLY A 134 -16.93 9.77 -3.48
CA GLY A 134 -17.65 10.01 -2.21
C GLY A 134 -16.83 10.71 -1.12
N GLY A 135 -15.63 11.24 -1.45
CA GLY A 135 -14.72 11.81 -0.46
C GLY A 135 -13.88 10.76 0.27
N SER A 136 -13.83 9.52 -0.26
CA SER A 136 -12.89 8.51 0.20
C SER A 136 -11.45 8.92 -0.08
N ILE A 137 -10.53 8.41 0.73
CA ILE A 137 -9.10 8.57 0.57
C ILE A 137 -8.53 7.19 0.29
N ILE A 138 -7.76 7.11 -0.79
CA ILE A 138 -7.07 5.89 -1.21
C ILE A 138 -5.58 6.07 -0.90
N SER A 139 -5.01 5.08 -0.24
CA SER A 139 -3.57 4.90 -0.10
C SER A 139 -3.17 3.74 -0.97
N TRP A 140 -2.29 3.98 -1.95
CA TRP A 140 -1.67 2.91 -2.71
C TRP A 140 -0.16 2.94 -2.47
N SER A 141 0.38 1.82 -2.00
CA SER A 141 1.73 1.75 -1.49
C SER A 141 2.47 0.57 -2.11
N PRO A 142 3.35 0.80 -3.10
CA PRO A 142 4.41 -0.15 -3.40
C PRO A 142 5.26 -0.37 -2.15
N LEU A 143 5.44 -1.64 -1.77
CA LEU A 143 6.30 -2.03 -0.66
C LEU A 143 7.79 -1.81 -1.04
N ASP A 144 8.70 -2.17 -0.16
CA ASP A 144 10.13 -1.96 -0.35
C ASP A 144 10.62 -2.50 -1.72
N PRO A 145 11.64 -1.86 -2.31
CA PRO A 145 12.23 -2.32 -3.55
C PRO A 145 12.84 -3.71 -3.40
N VAL A 146 12.83 -4.48 -4.49
CA VAL A 146 13.59 -5.72 -4.59
C VAL A 146 15.08 -5.37 -4.57
N THR A 147 15.81 -5.89 -3.59
CA THR A 147 17.27 -5.70 -3.54
C THR A 147 17.91 -6.42 -4.74
N PRO A 148 18.77 -5.75 -5.54
CA PRO A 148 19.46 -6.42 -6.64
C PRO A 148 20.45 -7.46 -6.11
N GLY A 149 20.08 -8.75 -6.21
CA GLY A 149 20.99 -9.88 -6.03
C GLY A 149 21.22 -10.35 -4.58
N GLY A 150 20.79 -11.57 -4.32
CA GLY A 150 21.48 -12.53 -3.47
C GLY A 150 21.96 -13.69 -4.33
#